data_AF-J2XN78-F1
#
_entry.id   AF-J2XN78-F1
#
_cell.length_a   1.000
_cell.length_b   1.000
_cell.length_c   1.000
_cell.angle_alpha   90.00
_cell.angle_beta   90.00
_cell.angle_gamma   90.00
#
_symmetry.space_group_name_H-M   'P 1'
#
loop_
_entity.id
_entity.type
_entity.pdbx_description
1 polymer ?
#
loop_
_entity_poly.entity_id
_entity_poly.type
_entity_poly.pdbx_seq_one_letter_code
_entity_poly.pdbx_strand_id
1 'polypeptide(L)'
;GERAARRYALTAERFSGVRARELGLLAEVYPTGELEAQVEAWVDNLLQNSPQALRATKDLLREVDDGALSPALRRYCENAIARIRVSAEGQEGLNAFLEKRRPAWQTEHKKEPRP
;
A
#
# COMPACT_ATOMS: atom_id res chain seq x y z
N GLY A 1 -7.62 -12.01 -13.99
CA GLY A 1 -8.95 -11.78 -14.59
C GLY A 1 -9.68 -13.07 -14.95
N GLU A 2 -10.96 -12.99 -15.33
CA GLU A 2 -11.90 -14.13 -15.41
C GLU A 2 -11.40 -15.32 -16.25
N ARG A 3 -10.81 -15.08 -17.43
CA ARG A 3 -10.32 -16.16 -18.31
C ARG A 3 -9.24 -17.01 -17.64
N ALA A 4 -8.31 -16.36 -16.94
CA ALA A 4 -7.24 -17.05 -16.22
C ALA A 4 -7.82 -17.83 -15.02
N ALA A 5 -8.74 -17.23 -14.27
CA ALA A 5 -9.41 -17.89 -13.16
C ALA A 5 -10.13 -19.17 -13.60
N ARG A 6 -10.93 -19.12 -14.67
CA ARG A 6 -11.62 -20.29 -15.23
C ARG A 6 -10.63 -21.40 -15.64
N ARG A 7 -9.53 -21.05 -16.30
CA ARG A 7 -8.50 -22.03 -16.70
C ARG A 7 -7.92 -22.78 -15.50
N TYR A 8 -7.39 -22.07 -14.51
CA TYR A 8 -6.70 -22.71 -13.38
C TYR A 8 -7.67 -23.42 -12.44
N ALA A 9 -8.91 -22.94 -12.30
CA ALA A 9 -9.95 -23.61 -11.52
C ALA A 9 -10.38 -24.96 -12.12
N LEU A 10 -10.49 -25.04 -13.46
CA LEU A 10 -10.92 -26.27 -14.14
C LEU A 10 -9.81 -27.30 -14.32
N THR A 11 -8.57 -26.85 -14.54
CA THR A 11 -7.44 -27.74 -14.86
C THR A 11 -6.63 -28.16 -13.65
N ALA A 12 -6.71 -27.39 -12.55
CA ALA A 12 -5.86 -27.54 -11.36
C ALA A 12 -4.35 -27.59 -11.67
N GLU A 13 -3.91 -27.05 -12.81
CA GLU A 13 -2.51 -27.04 -13.20
C GLU A 13 -1.71 -26.07 -12.32
N ARG A 14 -0.43 -26.40 -12.06
CA ARG A 14 0.49 -25.53 -11.33
C ARG A 14 1.06 -24.46 -12.27
N PHE A 15 1.33 -23.27 -11.75
CA PHE A 15 2.01 -22.19 -12.45
C PHE A 15 3.08 -21.55 -11.58
N SER A 16 4.05 -20.89 -12.21
CA SER A 16 5.17 -20.24 -11.52
C SER A 16 4.76 -18.89 -10.90
N GLY A 17 5.58 -18.39 -9.97
CA GLY A 17 5.41 -17.02 -9.44
C GLY A 17 5.46 -15.96 -10.54
N VAL A 18 6.35 -16.13 -11.53
CA VAL A 18 6.42 -15.25 -12.72
C VAL A 18 5.07 -15.22 -13.44
N ARG A 19 4.46 -16.38 -13.67
CA ARG A 19 3.14 -16.46 -14.28
C ARG A 19 2.06 -15.83 -13.39
N ALA A 20 2.14 -16.00 -12.07
CA ALA A 20 1.21 -15.35 -11.14
C ALA A 20 1.24 -13.82 -11.25
N ARG A 21 2.43 -13.23 -11.42
CA ARG A 21 2.60 -11.78 -11.65
C ARG A 21 1.99 -11.33 -12.97
N GLU A 22 2.25 -12.04 -14.07
CA GLU A 22 1.65 -11.74 -15.38
C GLU A 22 0.11 -11.76 -15.34
N LEU A 23 -0.46 -12.59 -14.47
CA LEU A 23 -1.91 -12.71 -14.29
C LEU A 23 -2.51 -11.64 -13.36
N GLY A 24 -1.67 -10.84 -12.71
CA GLY A 24 -2.05 -9.83 -11.72
C GLY A 24 -2.37 -10.38 -10.33
N LEU A 25 -1.94 -11.62 -10.01
CA LEU A 25 -2.13 -12.21 -8.67
C LEU A 25 -1.04 -11.76 -7.69
N LEU A 26 0.16 -11.48 -8.19
CA LEU A 26 1.26 -10.90 -7.44
C LEU A 26 1.64 -9.56 -8.05
N ALA A 27 1.99 -8.58 -7.21
CA ALA A 27 2.51 -7.30 -7.70
C ALA A 27 3.93 -7.46 -8.27
N GLU A 28 4.80 -8.16 -7.53
CA GLU A 28 6.21 -8.33 -7.85
C GLU A 28 6.69 -9.76 -7.57
N VAL A 29 7.78 -10.16 -8.22
CA VAL A 29 8.42 -11.47 -8.07
C VAL A 29 9.93 -11.28 -8.12
N TYR A 30 10.64 -11.91 -7.19
CA TYR A 30 12.09 -11.75 -7.03
C TYR A 30 12.79 -13.11 -6.97
N PRO A 31 14.08 -13.18 -7.33
CA PRO A 31 14.92 -14.33 -6.99
C PRO A 31 14.93 -14.60 -5.48
N THR A 32 15.02 -15.87 -5.08
CA THR A 32 14.96 -16.26 -3.66
C THR A 32 16.00 -15.54 -2.80
N GLY A 33 17.22 -15.34 -3.32
CA GLY A 33 18.28 -14.64 -2.59
C GLY A 33 18.07 -13.14 -2.41
N GLU A 34 17.12 -12.54 -3.13
CA GLU A 34 16.84 -11.10 -3.08
C GLU A 34 15.53 -10.78 -2.35
N LEU A 35 14.66 -11.77 -2.12
CA LEU A 35 13.31 -11.55 -1.59
C LEU A 35 13.32 -10.75 -0.29
N GLU A 36 14.19 -11.08 0.66
CA GLU A 36 14.28 -10.37 1.93
C GLU A 36 14.69 -8.91 1.75
N ALA A 37 15.72 -8.64 0.95
CA ALA A 37 16.15 -7.27 0.68
C ALA A 37 15.04 -6.43 0.04
N GLN A 38 14.25 -7.03 -0.84
CA GLN A 38 13.13 -6.36 -1.51
C GLN A 38 11.95 -6.12 -0.56
N VAL A 39 11.62 -7.09 0.30
CA VAL A 39 10.62 -6.90 1.37
C VAL A 39 11.03 -5.72 2.25
N GLU A 40 12.31 -5.62 2.60
CA GLU A 40 12.80 -4.53 3.43
C GLU A 40 12.72 -3.18 2.74
N ALA A 41 13.05 -3.12 1.45
CA ALA A 41 12.86 -1.89 0.67
C ALA A 41 11.38 -1.44 0.65
N TRP A 42 10.43 -2.37 0.56
CA TRP A 42 9.00 -2.08 0.64
C TRP A 42 8.58 -1.56 2.02
N VAL A 43 9.05 -2.22 3.09
CA VAL A 43 8.75 -1.82 4.47
C VAL A 43 9.32 -0.44 4.77
N ASP A 44 10.60 -0.20 4.43
CA ASP A 44 11.27 1.07 4.65
C ASP A 44 10.57 2.22 3.93
N ASN A 45 10.10 1.99 2.70
CA ASN A 45 9.30 2.95 1.93
C ASN A 45 7.97 3.24 2.63
N LEU A 46 7.21 2.20 3.02
CA LEU A 46 5.93 2.40 3.71
C LEU A 46 6.09 3.16 5.02
N LEU A 47 7.13 2.87 5.81
CA LEU A 47 7.43 3.52 7.08
C LEU A 47 7.84 5.00 6.93
N GLN A 48 8.14 5.48 5.72
CA GLN A 48 8.33 6.92 5.51
C GLN A 48 7.03 7.72 5.69
N ASN A 49 5.87 7.06 5.57
CA ASN A 49 4.57 7.72 5.50
C ASN A 49 3.85 7.75 6.86
N SER A 50 2.96 8.73 7.02
CA SER A 50 2.07 8.84 8.18
C SER A 50 1.20 7.56 8.30
N PRO A 51 1.20 6.87 9.46
CA PRO A 51 0.33 5.73 9.71
C PRO A 51 -1.16 6.03 9.50
N GLN A 52 -1.60 7.24 9.88
CA GLN A 52 -2.97 7.70 9.67
C GLN A 52 -3.28 7.89 8.18
N ALA A 53 -2.37 8.51 7.42
CA ALA A 53 -2.54 8.73 5.99
C ALA A 53 -2.56 7.41 5.20
N LEU A 54 -1.72 6.43 5.58
CA LEU A 54 -1.73 5.10 4.97
C LEU A 54 -3.06 4.37 5.21
N ARG A 55 -3.63 4.46 6.42
CA ARG A 55 -4.94 3.88 6.72
C ARG A 55 -6.04 4.53 5.89
N ALA A 56 -6.11 5.85 5.88
CA ALA A 56 -7.10 6.59 5.10
C ALA A 56 -6.98 6.30 3.60
N THR A 57 -5.76 6.19 3.08
CA THR A 57 -5.52 5.82 1.67
C THR A 57 -6.07 4.43 1.36
N LYS A 58 -5.84 3.44 2.23
CA LYS A 58 -6.38 2.09 2.05
C LYS A 58 -7.91 2.08 2.07
N ASP A 59 -8.52 2.83 2.96
CA ASP A 59 -9.98 2.93 3.05
C ASP A 59 -10.57 3.63 1.80
N LEU A 60 -9.93 4.70 1.33
CA LEU A 60 -10.31 5.39 0.09
C LEU A 60 -10.22 4.47 -1.13
N LEU A 61 -9.13 3.72 -1.27
CA LEU A 61 -8.94 2.84 -2.42
C LEU A 61 -9.99 1.72 -2.45
N ARG A 62 -10.35 1.17 -1.29
CA ARG A 62 -11.43 0.16 -1.19
C ARG A 62 -12.78 0.72 -1.63
N GLU A 63 -13.13 1.90 -1.16
CA GLU A 63 -14.41 2.53 -1.50
C GLU A 63 -14.50 2.91 -2.98
N VAL A 64 -13.36 3.26 -3.61
CA VAL A 64 -13.31 3.60 -5.04
C VAL A 64 -13.36 2.36 -5.94
N ASP A 65 -12.71 1.26 -5.57
CA ASP A 65 -12.61 0.05 -6.40
C ASP A 65 -13.98 -0.62 -6.65
N ASP A 66 -14.90 -0.50 -5.69
CA ASP A 66 -16.24 -1.10 -5.75
C ASP A 66 -17.32 -0.17 -6.36
N GLY A 67 -17.02 1.11 -6.60
CA GLY A 67 -18.02 2.14 -6.86
C GLY A 67 -17.98 2.77 -8.26
N ALA A 68 -19.16 2.98 -8.87
CA ALA A 68 -19.27 3.96 -9.95
C ALA A 68 -18.93 5.37 -9.40
N LEU A 69 -18.22 6.19 -10.18
CA LEU A 69 -17.82 7.55 -9.81
C LEU A 69 -19.05 8.45 -9.58
N SER A 70 -19.59 8.38 -8.37
CA SER A 70 -20.79 9.11 -7.96
C SER A 70 -20.42 10.43 -7.28
N PRO A 71 -21.31 11.44 -7.30
CA PRO A 71 -21.11 12.65 -6.50
C PRO A 71 -20.94 12.37 -5.00
N ALA A 72 -21.54 11.29 -4.48
CA ALA A 72 -21.38 10.89 -3.09
C ALA A 72 -19.98 10.36 -2.79
N LEU A 73 -19.46 9.45 -3.63
CA LEU A 73 -18.10 8.93 -3.56
C LEU A 73 -17.08 10.07 -3.62
N ARG A 74 -17.26 10.99 -4.57
CA ARG A 74 -16.40 12.18 -4.70
C ARG A 74 -16.36 13.02 -3.43
N ARG A 75 -17.53 13.35 -2.85
CA ARG A 75 -17.60 14.09 -1.57
C ARG A 75 -16.96 13.32 -0.41
N TYR A 76 -17.10 12.00 -0.37
CA TYR A 76 -16.43 11.17 0.63
C TYR A 76 -14.91 11.31 0.53
N CYS A 77 -14.35 11.17 -0.69
CA CYS A 77 -12.92 11.34 -0.94
C CYS A 77 -12.42 12.73 -0.55
N GLU A 78 -13.10 13.79 -1.00
CA GLU A 78 -12.77 15.19 -0.69
C GLU A 78 -12.73 15.42 0.83
N ASN A 79 -13.75 14.95 1.56
CA ASN A 79 -13.82 15.09 3.01
C ASN A 79 -12.74 14.27 3.74
N ALA A 80 -12.43 13.06 3.29
CA ALA A 80 -11.38 12.25 3.87
C ALA A 80 -9.99 12.89 3.70
N ILE A 81 -9.69 13.39 2.51
CA ILE A 81 -8.44 14.09 2.20
C ILE A 81 -8.32 15.36 3.04
N ALA A 82 -9.38 16.17 3.10
CA ALA A 82 -9.41 17.38 3.92
C ALA A 82 -9.16 17.08 5.40
N ARG A 83 -9.81 16.04 5.95
CA ARG A 83 -9.63 15.60 7.35
C ARG A 83 -8.21 15.17 7.66
N ILE A 84 -7.58 14.37 6.80
CA ILE A 84 -6.19 13.94 6.99
C ILE A 84 -5.23 15.12 6.90
N ARG A 85 -5.48 16.08 6.00
CA ARG A 85 -4.60 17.25 5.84
C ARG A 85 -4.54 18.14 7.08
N VAL A 86 -5.62 18.25 7.84
CA VAL A 86 -5.68 19.05 9.08
C VAL A 86 -5.42 18.23 10.35
N SER A 87 -5.13 16.93 10.22
CA SER A 87 -4.87 16.07 11.37
C SER A 87 -3.51 16.35 12.01
N ALA A 88 -3.28 15.79 13.20
CA ALA A 88 -1.99 15.91 13.89
C ALA A 88 -0.82 15.40 13.02
N GLU A 89 -0.95 14.21 12.42
CA GLU A 89 0.09 13.67 11.53
C GLU A 89 0.19 14.45 10.20
N GLY A 90 -0.92 14.96 9.67
CA GLY A 90 -0.92 15.81 8.48
C GLY A 90 -0.17 17.13 8.69
N GLN A 91 -0.40 17.78 9.83
CA GLN A 91 0.30 19.00 10.22
C GLN A 91 1.77 18.74 10.54
N GLU A 92 2.07 17.67 11.28
CA GLU A 92 3.44 17.27 11.60
C GLU A 92 4.26 16.97 10.33
N GLY A 93 3.68 16.28 9.35
CA GLY A 93 4.36 16.00 8.08
C GLY A 93 4.71 17.27 7.30
N LEU A 94 3.76 18.21 7.22
CA LEU A 94 3.98 19.49 6.57
C LEU A 94 5.07 20.30 7.30
N ASN A 95 4.99 20.38 8.63
CA ASN A 95 5.97 21.11 9.45
C ASN A 95 7.35 20.47 9.34
N ALA A 96 7.46 19.15 9.47
CA ALA A 96 8.73 18.43 9.34
C ALA A 96 9.39 18.68 7.97
N PHE A 97 8.59 18.69 6.89
CA PHE A 97 9.07 19.03 5.56
C PHE A 97 9.61 20.47 5.48
N LEU A 98 8.85 21.45 5.98
CA LEU A 98 9.25 22.86 5.99
C LEU A 98 10.51 23.11 6.85
N GLU A 99 10.60 22.40 7.97
CA GLU A 99 11.72 22.48 8.93
C GLU A 99 12.91 21.59 8.53
N LYS A 100 12.82 20.85 7.41
CA LYS A 100 13.85 19.93 6.91
C LYS A 100 14.30 18.89 7.95
N ARG A 101 13.36 18.40 8.75
CA ARG A 101 13.58 17.33 9.73
C ARG A 101 12.73 16.11 9.38
N ARG A 102 13.04 14.99 10.03
CA ARG A 102 12.18 13.80 9.95
C ARG A 102 10.89 14.04 10.75
N PRO A 103 9.73 13.58 10.26
CA PRO A 103 8.50 13.62 11.03
C PRO A 103 8.55 12.61 12.19
N ALA A 104 7.81 12.91 13.26
CA ALA A 104 7.86 12.17 14.52
C ALA A 104 7.51 10.66 14.41
N TRP A 105 6.76 10.24 13.39
CA TRP A 105 6.44 8.82 13.18
C TRP A 105 7.59 7.99 12.62
N GLN A 106 8.64 8.62 12.09
CA GLN A 106 9.86 7.92 11.65
C GLN A 106 10.78 7.64 12.84
N THR A 107 10.33 6.76 13.74
CA THR A 107 11.14 6.29 14.86
C THR A 107 12.10 5.19 14.41
N GLU A 108 13.24 5.07 15.10
CA GLU A 108 14.21 3.99 14.85
C GLU A 108 13.55 2.62 15.08
N HIS A 109 13.30 1.89 13.99
CA HIS A 109 12.64 0.60 14.07
C HIS A 109 13.69 -0.48 14.39
N LYS A 110 13.83 -0.83 15.68
CA LYS A 110 14.68 -1.95 16.11
C LYS A 110 14.04 -3.26 15.64
N LYS A 111 14.65 -3.92 14.65
CA LYS A 111 14.20 -5.22 14.14
C LYS A 111 14.60 -6.34 15.10
N GLU A 112 13.65 -7.21 15.37
CA GLU A 112 13.94 -8.55 15.89
C GLU A 112 14.29 -9.48 14.72
N PRO A 113 15.27 -10.39 14.88
CA PRO A 113 15.59 -11.37 13.85
C PRO A 113 14.37 -12.26 13.59
N ARG A 114 13.95 -12.35 12.33
CA ARG A 114 12.91 -13.27 11.90
C ARG A 114 13.45 -14.71 12.06
N PRO A 115 12.67 -15.65 12.63
CA PRO A 115 13.09 -17.04 12.82
C PRO A 115 13.38 -17.77 11.52
#